data_AF-B5VPZ2-F1
#
_entry.id   AF-B5VPZ2-F1
#
_cell.length_a   1.000
_cell.length_b   1.000
_cell.length_c   1.000
_cell.angle_alpha   90.00
_cell.angle_beta   90.00
_cell.angle_gamma   90.00
#
_symmetry.space_group_name_H-M   'P 1'
#
loop_
_entity.id
_entity.type
_entity.pdbx_description
1 polymer ?
#
loop_
_entity_poly.entity_id
_entity_poly.type
_entity_poly.pdbx_seq_one_letter_code
_entity_poly.pdbx_strand_id
1 'polypeptide(L)'
;MSICPHIQQVFQNEKSKDGVLKTCNAARYILNHSVPKEKFLNTMKCGTCHEINSGATFMCLQCGFCGCWNHSHFLSHSKQIGHIFGINSNNGLLFCFKCEDYIGNIDLINDAILAKYWDDVCTKTMVPSMERRDGLSGLINMGSTCFMSSILQCLIHNPYFIRHSMSQIHSNNCKVRSPDKCFSCALDKISS
;
A
#
# COMPACT_ATOMS: atom_id res chain seq x y z
N MET A 1 19.84 -1.74 -1.81
CA MET A 1 18.93 -0.84 -2.57
C MET A 1 19.03 0.54 -1.97
N SER A 2 19.28 1.57 -2.78
CA SER A 2 19.31 2.95 -2.31
C SER A 2 17.89 3.49 -2.16
N ILE A 3 17.71 4.41 -1.22
CA ILE A 3 16.47 5.20 -1.11
C ILE A 3 16.64 6.44 -1.99
N CYS A 4 15.54 6.96 -2.54
CA CYS A 4 15.56 8.21 -3.29
C CYS A 4 16.08 9.37 -2.41
N PRO A 5 17.23 10.01 -2.74
CA PRO A 5 17.77 11.09 -1.92
C PRO A 5 16.88 12.34 -1.93
N HIS A 6 16.13 12.55 -3.02
CA HIS A 6 15.22 13.68 -3.17
C HIS A 6 14.06 13.63 -2.17
N ILE A 7 13.46 12.45 -1.97
CA ILE A 7 12.38 12.31 -0.99
C ILE A 7 12.92 12.34 0.44
N GLN A 8 14.11 11.79 0.67
CA GLN A 8 14.79 11.91 1.96
C GLN A 8 15.05 13.37 2.33
N GLN A 9 15.47 14.20 1.36
CA GLN A 9 15.67 15.64 1.58
C GLN A 9 14.36 16.33 1.97
N VAL A 10 13.24 16.00 1.32
CA VAL A 10 11.92 16.53 1.67
C VAL A 10 11.50 16.10 3.08
N PHE A 11 11.79 14.85 3.44
CA PHE A 11 11.43 14.27 4.74
C PHE A 11 12.25 14.82 5.91
N GLN A 12 13.34 15.55 5.67
CA GLN A 12 14.05 16.30 6.73
C GLN A 12 13.20 17.44 7.31
N ASN A 13 12.16 17.89 6.61
CA ASN A 13 11.22 18.89 7.10
C ASN A 13 9.85 18.23 7.38
N GLU A 14 9.45 18.21 8.65
CA GLU A 14 8.19 17.56 9.07
C GLU A 14 6.94 18.15 8.38
N LYS A 15 6.87 19.48 8.19
CA LYS A 15 5.71 20.08 7.49
C LYS A 15 5.64 19.63 6.03
N SER A 16 6.79 19.54 5.36
CA SER A 16 6.85 19.06 3.98
C SER A 16 6.53 17.58 3.88
N LYS A 17 7.04 16.76 4.80
CA LYS A 17 6.72 15.33 4.94
C LYS A 17 5.22 15.12 5.13
N ASP A 18 4.59 15.83 6.06
CA ASP A 18 3.14 15.78 6.28
C ASP A 18 2.36 16.20 5.04
N GLY A 19 2.80 17.25 4.35
CA GLY A 19 2.22 17.69 3.07
C GLY A 19 2.24 16.59 2.02
N VAL A 20 3.39 15.91 1.85
CA VAL A 20 3.54 14.78 0.92
C VAL A 20 2.57 13.65 1.29
N LEU A 21 2.55 13.22 2.55
CA LEU A 21 1.72 12.09 3.01
C LEU A 21 0.23 12.41 2.86
N LYS A 22 -0.17 13.65 3.15
CA LYS A 22 -1.54 14.12 2.95
C LYS A 22 -1.95 14.08 1.48
N THR A 23 -1.10 14.56 0.56
CA THR A 23 -1.40 14.52 -0.88
C THR A 23 -1.42 13.08 -1.41
N CYS A 24 -0.51 12.21 -0.94
CA CYS A 24 -0.54 10.78 -1.26
C CYS A 24 -1.87 10.12 -0.84
N ASN A 25 -2.33 10.38 0.39
CA ASN A 25 -3.60 9.87 0.88
C ASN A 25 -4.78 10.41 0.08
N ALA A 26 -4.79 11.71 -0.24
CA ALA A 26 -5.85 12.32 -1.04
C ALA A 26 -5.92 11.72 -2.45
N ALA A 27 -4.78 11.55 -3.13
CA ALA A 27 -4.73 10.95 -4.45
C ALA A 27 -5.22 9.49 -4.42
N ARG A 28 -4.70 8.66 -3.50
CA ARG A 28 -5.13 7.26 -3.34
C ARG A 28 -6.62 7.15 -3.00
N TYR A 29 -7.15 8.06 -2.19
CA TYR A 29 -8.57 8.13 -1.89
C TYR A 29 -9.41 8.40 -3.16
N ILE A 30 -9.04 9.42 -3.95
CA ILE A 30 -9.69 9.73 -5.23
C ILE A 30 -9.67 8.51 -6.15
N LEU A 31 -8.53 7.83 -6.28
CA LEU A 31 -8.37 6.67 -7.17
C LEU A 31 -9.24 5.48 -6.79
N ASN A 32 -9.56 5.32 -5.50
CA ASN A 32 -10.40 4.24 -4.96
C ASN A 32 -11.90 4.58 -4.92
N HIS A 33 -12.26 5.87 -4.97
CA HIS A 33 -13.63 6.35 -4.80
C HIS A 33 -14.18 7.11 -6.01
N SER A 34 -13.51 7.05 -7.16
CA SER A 34 -14.02 7.62 -8.42
C SER A 34 -14.69 6.55 -9.28
N VAL A 35 -15.83 6.89 -9.89
CA VAL A 35 -16.44 6.01 -10.90
C VAL A 35 -15.55 5.93 -12.16
N PRO A 36 -15.64 4.86 -12.97
CA PRO A 36 -14.71 4.63 -14.08
C PRO A 36 -14.57 5.82 -15.04
N LYS A 37 -15.70 6.44 -15.43
CA LYS A 37 -15.70 7.59 -16.36
C LYS A 37 -14.95 8.79 -15.80
N GLU A 38 -15.18 9.13 -14.53
CA GLU A 38 -14.47 10.23 -13.85
C GLU A 38 -12.98 9.92 -13.71
N LYS A 39 -12.64 8.68 -13.38
CA LYS A 39 -11.25 8.24 -13.27
C LYS A 39 -10.50 8.41 -14.60
N PHE A 40 -11.09 7.98 -15.72
CA PHE A 40 -10.49 8.14 -17.04
C PHE A 40 -10.30 9.61 -17.43
N LEU A 41 -11.33 10.44 -17.23
CA LEU A 41 -11.32 11.83 -17.67
C LEU A 41 -10.46 12.74 -16.80
N ASN A 42 -10.37 12.47 -15.49
CA ASN A 42 -9.76 13.39 -14.53
C ASN A 42 -8.39 12.93 -14.02
N THR A 43 -8.09 11.62 -14.07
CA THR A 43 -6.81 11.10 -13.54
C THR A 43 -5.93 10.41 -14.59
N MET A 44 -6.53 9.98 -15.71
CA MET A 44 -5.82 9.24 -16.76
C MET A 44 -5.72 10.02 -18.09
N LYS A 45 -6.20 11.26 -18.10
CA LYS A 45 -6.10 12.17 -19.25
C LYS A 45 -4.89 13.09 -19.07
N CYS A 46 -4.05 13.17 -20.10
CA CYS A 46 -2.91 14.08 -20.07
C CYS A 46 -3.38 15.55 -20.19
N GLY A 47 -2.84 16.42 -19.35
CA GLY A 47 -3.06 17.87 -19.42
C GLY A 47 -2.42 18.54 -20.66
N THR A 48 -1.52 17.85 -21.36
CA THR A 48 -0.80 18.38 -22.54
C THR A 48 -1.35 17.85 -23.85
N CYS A 49 -1.30 16.53 -24.10
CA CYS A 49 -1.83 15.95 -25.35
C CYS A 49 -3.31 15.58 -25.30
N HIS A 50 -3.94 15.65 -24.13
CA HIS A 50 -5.36 15.30 -23.93
C HIS A 50 -5.74 13.84 -24.25
N GLU A 51 -4.76 12.99 -24.57
CA GLU A 51 -4.96 11.55 -24.67
C GLU A 51 -5.28 10.95 -23.31
N ILE A 52 -6.16 9.96 -23.32
CA ILE A 52 -6.44 9.10 -22.17
C ILE A 52 -5.52 7.88 -22.29
N ASN A 53 -4.85 7.50 -21.19
CA ASN A 53 -3.97 6.33 -21.14
C ASN A 53 -2.81 6.36 -22.16
N SER A 54 -2.17 7.52 -22.31
CA SER A 54 -0.92 7.64 -23.06
C SER A 54 0.27 7.07 -22.26
N GLY A 55 0.23 5.77 -22.01
CA GLY A 55 1.01 5.11 -20.97
C GLY A 55 0.47 5.43 -19.57
N ALA A 56 1.35 5.33 -18.56
CA ALA A 56 1.01 5.78 -17.21
C ALA A 56 0.75 7.29 -17.18
N THR A 57 -0.31 7.72 -16.49
CA THR A 57 -0.57 9.14 -16.21
C THR A 57 -0.23 9.42 -14.76
N PHE A 58 0.53 10.49 -14.53
CA PHE A 58 1.01 10.87 -13.21
C PHE A 58 0.29 12.12 -12.74
N MET A 59 -0.30 12.04 -11.56
CA MET A 59 -0.90 13.17 -10.84
C MET A 59 0.20 13.89 -10.06
N CYS A 60 0.39 15.19 -10.30
CA CYS A 60 1.45 15.95 -9.65
C CYS A 60 1.21 16.08 -8.14
N LEU A 61 2.29 15.98 -7.35
CA LEU A 61 2.20 16.07 -5.89
C LEU A 61 2.07 17.52 -5.38
N GLN A 62 2.42 18.51 -6.22
CA GLN A 62 2.54 19.92 -5.84
C GLN A 62 1.50 20.82 -6.53
N CYS A 63 0.80 20.34 -7.56
CA CYS A 63 -0.23 21.09 -8.29
C CYS A 63 -1.26 20.15 -8.94
N GLY A 64 -2.28 20.69 -9.60
CA GLY A 64 -3.33 19.90 -10.25
C GLY A 64 -2.98 19.28 -11.61
N PHE A 65 -1.72 19.35 -12.05
CA PHE A 65 -1.34 18.84 -13.37
C PHE A 65 -1.31 17.30 -13.42
N CYS A 66 -1.83 16.74 -14.53
CA CYS A 66 -1.70 15.33 -14.87
C CYS A 66 -0.88 15.18 -16.16
N GLY A 67 0.21 14.42 -16.12
CA GLY A 67 1.13 14.25 -17.25
C GLY A 67 1.32 12.79 -17.64
N CYS A 68 1.38 12.49 -18.94
CA CYS A 68 1.57 11.12 -19.41
C CYS A 68 3.04 10.72 -19.52
N TRP A 69 3.27 9.41 -19.52
CA TRP A 69 4.59 8.78 -19.68
C TRP A 69 5.07 8.78 -21.13
N ASN A 70 4.26 8.26 -22.07
CA ASN A 70 4.74 7.90 -23.42
C ASN A 70 5.30 9.10 -24.19
N HIS A 71 4.66 10.26 -24.05
CA HIS A 71 5.09 11.52 -24.65
C HIS A 71 5.97 12.38 -23.72
N SER A 72 6.43 11.81 -22.59
CA SER A 72 7.27 12.52 -21.60
C SER A 72 6.65 13.81 -21.05
N HIS A 73 5.32 13.98 -21.06
CA HIS A 73 4.69 15.23 -20.63
C HIS A 73 4.83 15.49 -19.13
N PHE A 74 4.83 14.45 -18.28
CA PHE A 74 5.17 14.67 -16.87
C PHE A 74 6.67 14.96 -16.70
N LEU A 75 7.55 14.32 -17.47
CA LEU A 75 8.98 14.62 -17.45
C LEU A 75 9.23 16.09 -17.85
N SER A 76 8.58 16.59 -18.90
CA SER A 76 8.61 18.00 -19.30
C SER A 76 8.10 18.91 -18.18
N HIS A 77 6.98 18.56 -17.54
CA HIS A 77 6.47 19.28 -16.36
C HIS A 77 7.51 19.34 -15.23
N SER A 78 8.18 18.22 -14.94
CA SER A 78 9.23 18.18 -13.90
C SER A 78 10.43 19.07 -14.22
N LYS A 79 10.83 19.16 -15.50
CA LYS A 79 11.96 19.98 -15.95
C LYS A 79 11.60 21.47 -16.01
N GLN A 80 10.40 21.81 -16.46
CA GLN A 80 9.95 23.20 -16.66
C GLN A 80 9.49 23.87 -15.36
N ILE A 81 8.75 23.14 -14.53
CA ILE A 81 8.14 23.67 -13.30
C ILE A 81 8.95 23.29 -12.05
N GLY A 82 9.80 22.26 -12.13
CA GLY A 82 10.58 21.77 -11.00
C GLY A 82 9.83 20.78 -10.10
N HIS A 83 8.66 20.30 -10.52
CA HIS A 83 7.87 19.32 -9.77
C HIS A 83 8.26 17.89 -10.12
N ILE A 84 9.10 17.29 -9.30
CA ILE A 84 9.77 16.01 -9.62
C ILE A 84 9.01 14.76 -9.15
N PHE A 85 7.91 14.93 -8.42
CA PHE A 85 7.14 13.82 -7.84
C PHE A 85 5.74 13.72 -8.46
N GLY A 86 5.39 12.52 -8.94
CA GLY A 86 4.08 12.23 -9.48
C GLY A 86 3.55 10.87 -9.02
N ILE A 87 2.24 10.77 -8.80
CA ILE A 87 1.55 9.53 -8.41
C ILE A 87 0.94 8.91 -9.66
N ASN A 88 1.29 7.65 -9.95
CA ASN A 88 0.70 6.92 -11.07
C ASN A 88 -0.79 6.60 -10.80
N SER A 89 -1.68 7.04 -11.69
CA SER A 89 -3.13 6.91 -11.54
C SER A 89 -3.64 5.46 -11.56
N ASN A 90 -2.84 4.50 -12.05
CA ASN A 90 -3.24 3.10 -12.15
C ASN A 90 -3.08 2.34 -10.83
N ASN A 91 -2.02 2.64 -10.07
CA ASN A 91 -1.62 1.86 -8.89
C ASN A 91 -1.37 2.71 -7.62
N GLY A 92 -1.38 4.04 -7.72
CA GLY A 92 -1.16 4.93 -6.57
C GLY A 92 0.28 4.97 -6.07
N LEU A 93 1.24 4.43 -6.85
CA LEU A 93 2.67 4.44 -6.52
C LEU A 93 3.30 5.81 -6.85
N LEU A 94 4.21 6.25 -5.99
CA LEU A 94 4.93 7.50 -6.12
C LEU A 94 6.18 7.31 -6.98
N PHE A 95 6.36 8.16 -7.99
CA PHE A 95 7.50 8.15 -8.90
C PHE A 95 8.34 9.40 -8.75
N CYS A 96 9.67 9.25 -8.79
CA CYS A 96 10.60 10.37 -8.78
C CYS A 96 11.23 10.53 -10.17
N PHE A 97 10.89 11.63 -10.86
CA PHE A 97 11.37 11.92 -12.22
C PHE A 97 12.85 12.32 -12.29
N LYS A 98 13.52 12.55 -11.16
CA LYS A 98 14.99 12.70 -11.10
C LYS A 98 15.72 11.37 -10.92
N CYS A 99 15.12 10.42 -10.22
CA CYS A 99 15.70 9.08 -10.05
C CYS A 99 15.33 8.13 -11.19
N GLU A 100 14.29 8.49 -11.95
CA GLU A 100 13.69 7.64 -12.98
C GLU A 100 13.22 6.29 -12.40
N ASP A 101 12.77 6.31 -11.15
CA ASP A 101 12.34 5.12 -10.41
C ASP A 101 11.17 5.41 -9.44
N TYR A 102 10.44 4.34 -9.09
CA TYR A 102 9.40 4.37 -8.07
C TYR A 102 10.00 4.37 -6.67
N ILE A 103 9.35 5.10 -5.76
CA ILE A 103 9.69 5.08 -4.33
C ILE A 103 8.82 4.00 -3.66
N GLY A 104 9.31 2.75 -3.69
CA GLY A 104 8.59 1.59 -3.14
C GLY A 104 9.11 1.05 -1.81
N ASN A 105 10.30 1.47 -1.38
CA ASN A 105 11.01 0.91 -0.21
C ASN A 105 10.93 1.78 1.05
N ILE A 106 9.94 2.68 1.15
CA ILE A 106 9.70 3.50 2.34
C ILE A 106 8.33 3.12 2.91
N ASP A 107 8.35 2.40 4.04
CA ASP A 107 7.12 1.88 4.68
C ASP A 107 6.13 2.99 5.03
N LEU A 108 6.62 4.14 5.50
CA LEU A 108 5.77 5.31 5.79
C LEU A 108 4.99 5.82 4.55
N ILE A 109 5.56 5.71 3.35
CA ILE A 109 4.86 6.10 2.12
C ILE A 109 3.86 5.02 1.70
N ASN A 110 4.20 3.75 1.88
CA ASN A 110 3.32 2.64 1.57
C ASN A 110 2.06 2.67 2.47
N ASP A 111 2.26 2.88 3.78
CA ASP A 111 1.22 2.92 4.81
C ASP A 111 0.88 4.33 5.27
N ALA A 112 0.93 5.31 4.35
CA ALA A 112 0.72 6.73 4.64
C ALA A 112 -0.62 7.06 5.33
N ILE A 113 -1.62 6.18 5.27
CA ILE A 113 -2.89 6.32 5.99
C ILE A 113 -2.69 6.29 7.52
N LEU A 114 -1.63 5.64 7.99
CA LEU A 114 -1.24 5.53 9.40
C LEU A 114 -0.25 6.63 9.83
N ALA A 115 0.07 7.59 8.96
CA ALA A 115 1.08 8.63 9.23
C ALA A 115 0.90 9.34 10.59
N LYS A 116 -0.35 9.62 10.98
CA LYS A 116 -0.68 10.25 12.27
C LYS A 116 -0.24 9.45 13.49
N TYR A 117 -0.18 8.12 13.36
CA TYR A 117 0.12 7.18 14.46
C TYR A 117 1.46 6.48 14.24
N TRP A 118 2.32 6.99 13.36
CA TRP A 118 3.50 6.27 12.90
C TRP A 118 4.50 5.96 14.02
N ASP A 119 4.73 6.90 14.94
CA ASP A 119 5.62 6.69 16.08
C ASP A 119 5.15 5.53 16.99
N ASP A 120 3.83 5.46 17.21
CA ASP A 120 3.19 4.37 17.95
C ASP A 120 3.30 3.03 17.20
N VAL A 121 3.12 3.04 15.88
CA VAL A 121 3.26 1.85 15.03
C VAL A 121 4.68 1.31 15.12
N CYS A 122 5.70 2.16 14.96
CA CYS A 122 7.11 1.76 15.08
C CYS A 122 7.48 1.25 16.49
N THR A 123 6.81 1.74 17.53
CA THR A 123 7.09 1.32 18.91
C THR A 123 6.38 0.01 19.27
N LYS A 124 5.14 -0.19 18.80
CA LYS A 124 4.28 -1.33 19.19
C LYS A 124 4.39 -2.52 18.25
N THR A 125 4.93 -2.34 17.05
CA THR A 125 4.94 -3.36 16.00
C THR A 125 6.32 -3.49 15.36
N MET A 126 6.51 -4.60 14.63
CA MET A 126 7.71 -4.85 13.85
C MET A 126 7.33 -5.42 12.49
N VAL A 127 8.20 -5.25 11.50
CA VAL A 127 8.04 -5.91 10.22
C VAL A 127 8.11 -7.44 10.39
N PRO A 128 7.41 -8.22 9.55
CA PRO A 128 7.47 -9.68 9.62
C PRO A 128 8.90 -10.20 9.48
N SER A 129 9.26 -11.24 10.23
CA SER A 129 10.55 -11.91 10.04
C SER A 129 10.62 -12.54 8.64
N MET A 130 11.85 -12.71 8.13
CA MET A 130 12.06 -13.21 6.78
C MET A 130 11.41 -14.59 6.56
N GLU A 131 11.45 -15.46 7.56
CA GLU A 131 10.91 -16.82 7.52
C GLU A 131 9.38 -16.84 7.66
N ARG A 132 8.80 -15.81 8.28
CA ARG A 132 7.37 -15.77 8.62
C ARG A 132 6.51 -14.90 7.71
N ARG A 133 7.11 -14.01 6.91
CA ARG A 133 6.39 -13.05 6.05
C ARG A 133 5.32 -13.66 5.14
N ASP A 134 5.54 -14.88 4.66
CA ASP A 134 4.65 -15.58 3.72
C ASP A 134 3.72 -16.59 4.44
N GLY A 135 3.85 -16.73 5.76
CA GLY A 135 3.03 -17.65 6.56
C GLY A 135 3.33 -19.15 6.36
N LEU A 136 4.29 -19.50 5.51
CA LEU A 136 4.57 -20.89 5.11
C LEU A 136 5.09 -21.73 6.28
N SER A 137 4.28 -22.70 6.70
CA SER A 137 4.64 -23.61 7.80
C SER A 137 3.88 -24.92 7.70
N GLY A 138 4.59 -26.04 7.87
CA GLY A 138 3.99 -27.38 7.84
C GLY A 138 3.22 -27.70 9.14
N LEU A 139 2.10 -28.41 9.00
CA LEU A 139 1.35 -28.97 10.13
C LEU A 139 1.67 -30.46 10.27
N ILE A 140 2.19 -30.86 11.43
CA ILE A 140 2.60 -32.24 11.71
C ILE A 140 1.37 -33.15 11.80
N ASN A 141 1.46 -34.36 11.26
CA ASN A 141 0.43 -35.38 11.40
C ASN A 141 0.40 -35.91 12.85
N MET A 142 -0.75 -35.78 13.52
CA MET A 142 -0.96 -36.24 14.89
C MET A 142 -1.80 -37.53 14.93
N GLY A 143 -1.52 -38.46 14.01
CA GLY A 143 -2.23 -39.72 13.82
C GLY A 143 -2.81 -39.82 12.42
N SER A 144 -4.04 -39.34 12.24
CA SER A 144 -4.74 -39.32 10.93
C SER A 144 -5.24 -37.92 10.58
N THR A 145 -4.47 -36.88 10.90
CA THR A 145 -4.92 -35.48 10.75
C THR A 145 -4.64 -34.86 9.38
N CYS A 146 -4.14 -35.63 8.41
CA CYS A 146 -3.79 -35.13 7.07
C CYS A 146 -4.97 -34.50 6.32
N PHE A 147 -6.19 -35.02 6.52
CA PHE A 147 -7.40 -34.45 5.93
C PHE A 147 -7.81 -33.11 6.57
N MET A 148 -7.40 -32.86 7.81
CA MET A 148 -7.63 -31.58 8.48
C MET A 148 -6.56 -30.57 8.09
N SER A 149 -5.29 -30.97 8.12
CA SER A 149 -4.17 -30.07 7.83
C SER A 149 -4.22 -29.51 6.41
N SER A 150 -4.63 -30.32 5.41
CA SER A 150 -4.79 -29.85 4.04
C SER A 150 -5.86 -28.75 3.91
N ILE A 151 -7.00 -28.90 4.58
CA ILE A 151 -8.06 -27.89 4.62
C ILE A 151 -7.62 -26.63 5.38
N LEU A 152 -6.91 -26.80 6.49
CA LEU A 152 -6.37 -25.67 7.26
C LEU A 152 -5.37 -24.86 6.43
N GLN A 153 -4.48 -25.51 5.67
CA GLN A 153 -3.56 -24.83 4.75
C GLN A 153 -4.31 -24.01 3.69
N CYS A 154 -5.37 -24.57 3.09
CA CYS A 154 -6.23 -23.84 2.16
C CYS A 154 -6.90 -22.63 2.82
N LEU A 155 -7.30 -22.74 4.09
CA LEU A 155 -7.96 -21.66 4.82
C LEU A 155 -6.98 -20.54 5.20
N ILE A 156 -5.81 -20.87 5.76
CA ILE A 156 -4.82 -19.86 6.19
C ILE A 156 -4.17 -19.12 5.02
N HIS A 157 -4.25 -19.66 3.80
CA HIS A 157 -3.80 -19.00 2.57
C HIS A 157 -4.95 -18.36 1.78
N ASN A 158 -6.17 -18.30 2.35
CA ASN A 158 -7.29 -17.59 1.75
C ASN A 158 -7.22 -16.08 2.11
N PRO A 159 -7.16 -15.17 1.11
CA PRO A 159 -6.98 -13.73 1.38
C PRO A 159 -8.14 -13.10 2.18
N TYR A 160 -9.36 -13.62 2.06
CA TYR A 160 -10.51 -13.11 2.82
C TYR A 160 -10.42 -13.53 4.29
N PHE A 161 -10.01 -14.78 4.55
CA PHE A 161 -9.84 -15.29 5.90
C PHE A 161 -8.68 -14.60 6.62
N ILE A 162 -7.50 -14.48 5.98
CA ILE A 162 -6.34 -13.78 6.55
C ILE A 162 -6.73 -12.35 6.93
N ARG A 163 -7.42 -11.62 6.03
CA ARG A 163 -7.88 -10.27 6.32
C ARG A 163 -8.84 -10.24 7.50
N HIS A 164 -9.77 -11.19 7.61
CA HIS A 164 -10.72 -11.27 8.73
C HIS A 164 -10.01 -11.50 10.08
N SER A 165 -9.11 -12.48 10.14
CA SER A 165 -8.31 -12.79 11.33
C SER A 165 -7.41 -11.62 11.73
N MET A 166 -6.60 -11.11 10.79
CA MET A 166 -5.63 -10.03 11.04
C MET A 166 -6.30 -8.71 11.42
N SER A 167 -7.51 -8.45 10.94
CA SER A 167 -8.32 -7.28 11.36
C SER A 167 -8.90 -7.41 12.77
N GLN A 168 -8.58 -8.48 13.50
CA GLN A 168 -8.99 -8.75 14.88
C GLN A 168 -10.52 -8.80 15.07
N ILE A 169 -11.29 -9.11 14.02
CA ILE A 169 -12.76 -9.08 14.05
C ILE A 169 -13.29 -10.09 15.08
N HIS A 170 -12.75 -11.31 15.08
CA HIS A 170 -13.14 -12.32 16.05
C HIS A 170 -12.62 -11.99 17.46
N SER A 171 -11.32 -11.74 17.60
CA SER A 171 -10.66 -11.40 18.88
C SER A 171 -11.40 -10.30 19.66
N ASN A 172 -11.80 -9.21 18.97
CA ASN A 172 -12.49 -8.09 19.60
C ASN A 172 -13.92 -8.43 20.09
N ASN A 173 -14.61 -9.35 19.42
CA ASN A 173 -16.03 -9.64 19.65
C ASN A 173 -16.30 -11.00 20.31
N CYS A 174 -15.27 -11.84 20.49
CA CYS A 174 -15.43 -13.17 21.05
C CYS A 174 -15.83 -13.10 22.52
N LYS A 175 -16.92 -13.81 22.84
CA LYS A 175 -17.43 -13.95 24.22
C LYS A 175 -16.71 -15.06 25.01
N VAL A 176 -16.21 -16.09 24.32
CA VAL A 176 -15.56 -17.25 24.94
C VAL A 176 -14.09 -16.98 25.24
N ARG A 177 -13.38 -16.30 24.32
CA ARG A 177 -11.96 -15.89 24.43
C ARG A 177 -11.01 -17.02 24.84
N SER A 178 -11.26 -18.23 24.35
CA SER A 178 -10.53 -19.44 24.74
C SER A 178 -10.34 -20.34 23.51
N PRO A 179 -9.11 -20.58 23.02
CA PRO A 179 -8.85 -21.35 21.80
C PRO A 179 -9.16 -22.84 21.93
N ASP A 180 -9.13 -23.38 23.14
CA ASP A 180 -9.58 -24.74 23.47
C ASP A 180 -11.10 -24.92 23.38
N LYS A 181 -11.87 -23.82 23.40
CA LYS A 181 -13.34 -23.84 23.40
C LYS A 181 -13.96 -23.16 22.18
N CYS A 182 -13.17 -22.41 21.41
CA CYS A 182 -13.64 -21.65 20.25
C CYS A 182 -12.72 -21.89 19.06
N PHE A 183 -13.28 -22.45 17.98
CA PHE A 183 -12.54 -22.72 16.74
C PHE A 183 -11.94 -21.45 16.12
N SER A 184 -12.66 -20.33 16.12
CA SER A 184 -12.13 -19.07 15.59
C SER A 184 -10.93 -18.56 16.41
N CYS A 185 -10.95 -18.68 17.75
CA CYS A 185 -9.77 -18.39 18.57
C CYS A 185 -8.60 -19.34 18.24
N ALA A 186 -8.86 -20.62 18.00
CA ALA A 186 -7.83 -21.58 17.60
C ALA A 186 -7.23 -21.25 16.22
N LEU A 187 -8.07 -20.84 15.27
CA LEU A 187 -7.63 -20.43 13.93
C LEU A 187 -6.83 -19.13 13.97
N ASP A 188 -7.28 -18.14 14.75
CA ASP A 188 -6.54 -16.88 14.94
C ASP A 188 -5.13 -17.17 15.48
N LYS A 189 -4.99 -18.14 16.39
CA LYS A 189 -3.71 -18.58 16.96
C LYS A 189 -2.79 -19.29 15.96
N ILE A 190 -3.35 -19.92 14.92
CA ILE A 190 -2.57 -20.53 13.83
C ILE A 190 -2.09 -19.44 12.85
N SER A 191 -2.91 -18.41 12.61
CA SER A 191 -2.58 -17.32 11.69
C SER A 191 -1.70 -16.23 12.26
N SER A 192 -1.62 -16.11 13.60
CA SER A 192 -0.85 -15.08 14.31
C SER A 192 0.65 -15.30 14.26
#